data_AF-A0A942CAI7-F1
#
_entry.id   AF-A0A942CAI7-F1
#
_cell.length_a   1.000
_cell.length_b   1.000
_cell.length_c   1.000
_cell.angle_alpha   90.00
_cell.angle_beta   90.00
_cell.angle_gamma   90.00
#
_symmetry.space_group_name_H-M   'P 1'
#
loop_
_entity.id
_entity.type
_entity.pdbx_description
1 polymer ?
#
loop_
_entity_poly.entity_id
_entity_poly.type
_entity_poly.pdbx_seq_one_letter_code
_entity_poly.pdbx_strand_id
1 'polypeptide(L)'
;MSHSQDQIDRILQRDPRAVARAISAIENESPKATELLKALFPHSGRGLVVGLTGAPGAGKSSLVDKLALHYRSLDQSVGIVAVDPSSPFSGGALLGDRIRMQALATDPNVFIRSMATRGNLGGLARATVDAVAVLEAAGYDRTLVETVGVGQDEVDIVKTADVCVVVLVPGMGDSIQAIKAGIMEIGDVFVINKAEREGVEQTERELIGLLEMTMRPDGWQPPIVRTVAIENRGIAELGAAIERYGEFVRHRASSQTRRGAVAEYRILETLREQLLKRTLRAIRPEQLQEFAAQVAARQRDPYSIVEEIITTSSPTQMTHSASDAPRKINHLGVAVVSIDEALTFWRDGLGLELHEIEVVEDQGVRTAMLPLGESRIELLEATGAETPVGKFLAKRGSGIHHVCVEVADVAAKLAQLKQQGIRLIDEQPRRGAGGMIVAFIHPASTGGVLVELVESSPSES
;
A
#
# COMPACT_ATOMS: atom_id res chain seq x y z
N MET A 1 3.23 -8.63 27.05
CA MET A 1 3.41 -7.77 25.85
C MET A 1 3.00 -8.59 24.64
N SER A 2 2.33 -8.00 23.63
CA SER A 2 1.97 -8.76 22.43
C SER A 2 3.25 -9.23 21.72
N HIS A 3 3.20 -10.38 21.04
CA HIS A 3 4.35 -10.95 20.32
C HIS A 3 4.94 -9.98 19.27
N SER A 4 4.12 -9.05 18.76
CA SER A 4 4.54 -8.01 17.82
C SER A 4 5.35 -6.89 18.49
N GLN A 5 5.04 -6.51 19.74
CA GLN A 5 5.78 -5.46 20.45
C GLN A 5 7.20 -5.92 20.79
N ASP A 6 7.35 -7.16 21.25
CA ASP A 6 8.67 -7.77 21.51
C ASP A 6 9.57 -7.79 20.27
N GLN A 7 8.99 -8.07 19.10
CA GLN A 7 9.73 -8.04 17.84
C GLN A 7 10.20 -6.62 17.47
N ILE A 8 9.35 -5.60 17.68
CA ILE A 8 9.71 -4.20 17.43
C ILE A 8 10.86 -3.78 18.35
N ASP A 9 10.74 -4.02 19.65
CA ASP A 9 11.74 -3.60 20.64
C ASP A 9 13.11 -4.23 20.34
N ARG A 10 13.14 -5.51 19.92
CA ARG A 10 14.37 -6.18 19.51
C ARG A 10 15.00 -5.60 18.24
N ILE A 11 14.20 -5.16 17.27
CA ILE A 11 14.69 -4.47 16.07
C ILE A 11 15.32 -3.13 16.47
N LEU A 12 14.64 -2.35 17.31
CA LEU A 12 15.15 -1.06 17.82
C LEU A 12 16.45 -1.21 18.64
N GLN A 13 16.68 -2.39 19.22
CA GLN A 13 17.92 -2.75 19.92
C GLN A 13 19.01 -3.35 19.02
N ARG A 14 18.84 -3.33 17.69
CA ARG A 14 19.76 -3.92 16.69
C ARG A 14 19.99 -5.42 16.85
N ASP A 15 19.01 -6.19 17.33
CA ASP A 15 19.10 -7.65 17.34
C ASP A 15 19.22 -8.18 15.89
N PRO A 16 20.35 -8.80 15.49
CA PRO A 16 20.55 -9.20 14.09
C PRO A 16 19.54 -10.25 13.61
N ARG A 17 19.04 -11.10 14.51
CA ARG A 17 18.03 -12.12 14.16
C ARG A 17 16.66 -11.48 13.97
N ALA A 18 16.31 -10.48 14.79
CA ALA A 18 15.06 -9.76 14.65
C ALA A 18 15.03 -8.96 13.33
N VAL A 19 16.11 -8.24 13.03
CA VAL A 19 16.30 -7.51 11.76
C VAL A 19 16.23 -8.47 10.57
N ALA A 20 16.98 -9.58 10.59
CA ALA A 20 16.95 -10.56 9.50
C ALA A 20 15.57 -11.19 9.29
N ARG A 21 14.80 -11.45 10.35
CA ARG A 21 13.44 -11.98 10.27
C ARG A 21 12.46 -10.95 9.69
N ALA A 22 12.59 -9.68 10.07
CA ALA A 22 11.79 -8.60 9.51
C ALA A 22 12.01 -8.48 8.01
N ILE A 23 13.29 -8.43 7.57
CA ILE A 23 13.62 -8.36 6.14
C ILE A 23 13.16 -9.63 5.40
N SER A 24 13.29 -10.81 6.00
CA SER A 24 12.76 -12.05 5.41
C SER A 24 11.23 -12.02 5.24
N ALA A 25 10.50 -11.42 6.18
CA ALA A 25 9.05 -11.27 6.09
C ALA A 25 8.64 -10.29 4.97
N ILE A 26 9.40 -9.20 4.81
CA ILE A 26 9.25 -8.23 3.70
C ILE A 26 9.47 -8.92 2.36
N GLU A 27 10.59 -9.62 2.23
CA GLU A 27 10.97 -10.35 1.03
C GLU A 27 9.93 -11.39 0.62
N ASN A 28 9.27 -12.04 1.59
CA ASN A 28 8.21 -13.02 1.34
C ASN A 28 6.80 -12.42 1.24
N GLU A 29 6.69 -11.09 1.14
CA GLU A 29 5.43 -10.35 1.06
C GLU A 29 4.42 -10.74 2.16
N SER A 30 4.92 -11.02 3.37
CA SER A 30 4.06 -11.43 4.48
C SER A 30 3.11 -10.30 4.87
N PRO A 31 1.81 -10.56 5.09
CA PRO A 31 0.87 -9.54 5.58
C PRO A 31 1.32 -8.88 6.89
N LYS A 32 2.08 -9.62 7.73
CA LYS A 32 2.63 -9.12 8.99
C LYS A 32 3.77 -8.11 8.79
N ALA A 33 4.44 -8.11 7.64
CA ALA A 33 5.51 -7.17 7.34
C ALA A 33 4.99 -5.73 7.24
N THR A 34 3.81 -5.52 6.65
CA THR A 34 3.20 -4.19 6.54
C THR A 34 2.89 -3.58 7.90
N GLU A 35 2.31 -4.36 8.82
CA GLU A 35 2.02 -3.88 10.18
C GLU A 35 3.30 -3.56 10.96
N LEU A 36 4.35 -4.36 10.77
CA LEU A 36 5.67 -4.10 11.36
C LEU A 36 6.28 -2.80 10.83
N LEU A 37 6.25 -2.57 9.51
CA LEU A 37 6.78 -1.35 8.89
C LEU A 37 6.04 -0.09 9.37
N LYS A 38 4.70 -0.15 9.49
CA LYS A 38 3.91 0.95 10.07
C LYS A 38 4.37 1.30 11.49
N ALA A 39 4.65 0.29 12.32
CA ALA A 39 5.10 0.49 13.68
C ALA A 39 6.56 1.00 13.77
N LEU A 40 7.41 0.62 12.81
CA LEU A 40 8.82 1.07 12.75
C LEU A 40 8.98 2.47 12.12
N PHE A 41 8.01 2.94 11.33
CA PHE A 41 8.07 4.22 10.63
C PHE A 41 8.49 5.44 11.49
N PRO A 42 8.01 5.62 12.75
CA PRO A 42 8.46 6.72 13.61
C PRO A 42 9.96 6.70 13.97
N HIS A 43 10.62 5.56 13.76
CA HIS A 43 12.02 5.33 14.10
C HIS A 43 12.97 5.37 12.89
N SER A 44 12.45 5.38 11.65
CA SER A 44 13.24 5.46 10.41
C SER A 44 13.65 6.90 10.03
N GLY A 45 14.45 7.06 8.98
CA GLY A 45 14.84 8.36 8.42
C GLY A 45 15.97 9.10 9.16
N ARG A 46 16.73 8.39 10.01
CA ARG A 46 17.81 8.96 10.85
C ARG A 46 19.22 8.69 10.29
N GLY A 47 19.40 7.57 9.58
CA GLY A 47 20.68 7.19 9.00
C GLY A 47 20.92 7.92 7.67
N LEU A 48 22.14 7.83 7.14
CA LEU A 48 22.42 8.22 5.76
C LEU A 48 22.36 6.99 4.86
N VAL A 49 21.46 6.98 3.89
CA VAL A 49 21.33 5.89 2.91
C VAL A 49 22.16 6.21 1.67
N VAL A 50 23.12 5.35 1.35
CA VAL A 50 24.04 5.51 0.22
C VAL A 50 23.79 4.39 -0.78
N GLY A 51 23.40 4.76 -1.99
CA GLY A 51 23.17 3.83 -3.09
C GLY A 51 24.37 3.76 -4.02
N LEU A 52 24.82 2.56 -4.38
CA LEU A 52 25.88 2.33 -5.36
C LEU A 52 25.29 1.64 -6.59
N THR A 53 25.44 2.28 -7.74
CA THR A 53 24.98 1.78 -9.03
C THR A 53 26.07 1.85 -10.08
N GLY A 54 25.92 1.10 -11.16
CA GLY A 54 26.88 1.00 -12.25
C GLY A 54 27.00 -0.41 -12.80
N ALA A 55 27.67 -0.53 -13.94
CA ALA A 55 27.73 -1.76 -14.73
C ALA A 55 28.25 -3.00 -13.94
N PRO A 56 27.94 -4.22 -14.38
CA PRO A 56 28.40 -5.44 -13.73
C PRO A 56 29.93 -5.52 -13.79
N GLY A 57 30.55 -5.94 -12.71
CA GLY A 57 32.02 -6.02 -12.64
C GLY A 57 32.74 -4.67 -12.51
N ALA A 58 32.02 -3.54 -12.39
CA ALA A 58 32.63 -2.23 -12.07
C ALA A 58 33.31 -2.19 -10.69
N GLY A 59 33.07 -3.18 -9.83
CA GLY A 59 33.67 -3.31 -8.49
C GLY A 59 32.85 -2.67 -7.38
N LYS A 60 31.53 -2.54 -7.58
CA LYS A 60 30.56 -2.00 -6.61
C LYS A 60 30.65 -2.71 -5.25
N SER A 61 30.58 -4.04 -5.21
CA SER A 61 30.66 -4.82 -3.96
C SER A 61 32.00 -4.68 -3.25
N SER A 62 33.10 -4.51 -4.01
CA SER A 62 34.40 -4.18 -3.41
C SER A 62 34.43 -2.76 -2.82
N LEU A 63 33.77 -1.79 -3.46
CA LEU A 63 33.63 -0.44 -2.91
C LEU A 63 32.73 -0.44 -1.67
N VAL A 64 31.62 -1.19 -1.67
CA VAL A 64 30.75 -1.38 -0.50
C VAL A 64 31.54 -1.95 0.67
N ASP A 65 32.32 -3.02 0.45
CA ASP A 65 33.19 -3.61 1.46
C ASP A 65 34.13 -2.57 2.08
N LYS A 66 34.86 -1.82 1.24
CA LYS A 66 35.82 -0.83 1.73
C LYS A 66 35.17 0.39 2.37
N LEU A 67 34.04 0.87 1.85
CA LEU A 67 33.30 1.97 2.47
C LEU A 67 32.74 1.54 3.83
N ALA A 68 32.21 0.32 3.96
CA ALA A 68 31.75 -0.19 5.24
C ALA A 68 32.90 -0.24 6.26
N LEU A 69 34.07 -0.77 5.88
CA LEU A 69 35.26 -0.76 6.74
C LEU A 69 35.70 0.66 7.10
N HIS A 70 35.62 1.61 6.16
CA HIS A 70 35.93 3.01 6.41
C HIS A 70 34.97 3.62 7.45
N TYR A 71 33.65 3.46 7.29
CA TYR A 71 32.69 3.95 8.28
C TYR A 71 32.83 3.26 9.64
N ARG A 72 33.14 1.97 9.67
CA ARG A 72 33.49 1.26 10.91
C ARG A 72 34.73 1.83 11.58
N SER A 73 35.74 2.27 10.83
CA SER A 73 36.94 2.94 11.38
C SER A 73 36.62 4.29 12.03
N LEU A 74 35.46 4.87 11.70
CA LEU A 74 34.90 6.08 12.31
C LEU A 74 33.88 5.76 13.42
N ASP A 75 33.83 4.50 13.88
CA ASP A 75 32.91 3.95 14.87
C ASP A 75 31.40 4.04 14.49
N GLN A 76 31.09 4.18 13.21
CA GLN A 76 29.70 4.24 12.73
C GLN A 76 29.17 2.85 12.40
N SER A 77 27.96 2.52 12.82
CA SER A 77 27.32 1.24 12.49
C SER A 77 26.83 1.21 11.04
N VAL A 78 26.95 0.04 10.37
CA VAL A 78 26.69 -0.09 8.93
C VAL A 78 25.70 -1.22 8.62
N GLY A 79 24.58 -0.88 7.99
CA GLY A 79 23.68 -1.83 7.34
C GLY A 79 23.99 -1.94 5.85
N ILE A 80 24.02 -3.15 5.30
CA ILE A 80 24.30 -3.40 3.88
C ILE A 80 23.16 -4.22 3.28
N VAL A 81 22.55 -3.69 2.23
CA VAL A 81 21.57 -4.37 1.39
C VAL A 81 22.17 -4.56 0.00
N ALA A 82 22.62 -5.77 -0.28
CA ALA A 82 23.12 -6.15 -1.60
C ALA A 82 21.98 -6.75 -2.42
N VAL A 83 21.72 -6.17 -3.58
CA VAL A 83 20.69 -6.65 -4.50
C VAL A 83 21.36 -7.48 -5.59
N ASP A 84 21.04 -8.77 -5.62
CA ASP A 84 21.63 -9.79 -6.48
C ASP A 84 20.61 -10.30 -7.53
N PRO A 85 21.07 -10.77 -8.71
CA PRO A 85 20.20 -11.46 -9.64
C PRO A 85 19.64 -12.73 -8.99
N SER A 86 18.42 -13.09 -9.40
CA SER A 86 17.75 -14.28 -8.89
C SER A 86 18.41 -15.56 -9.40
N SER A 87 18.63 -16.50 -8.50
CA SER A 87 19.04 -17.85 -8.83
C SER A 87 17.93 -18.54 -9.65
N PRO A 88 18.23 -19.05 -10.86
CA PRO A 88 17.24 -19.75 -11.69
C PRO A 88 16.76 -21.07 -11.08
N PHE A 89 17.45 -21.58 -10.05
CA PHE A 89 17.12 -22.86 -9.40
C PHE A 89 16.38 -22.70 -8.07
N SER A 90 16.74 -21.68 -7.27
CA SER A 90 16.19 -21.51 -5.92
C SER A 90 15.28 -20.28 -5.76
N GLY A 91 15.27 -19.37 -6.73
CA GLY A 91 14.56 -18.09 -6.65
C GLY A 91 15.14 -17.07 -5.65
N GLY A 92 16.12 -17.48 -4.82
CA GLY A 92 16.85 -16.60 -3.90
C GLY A 92 18.04 -15.89 -4.55
N ALA A 93 18.72 -15.03 -3.79
CA ALA A 93 19.89 -14.31 -4.28
C ALA A 93 21.00 -15.30 -4.64
N LEU A 94 21.67 -15.09 -5.79
CA LEU A 94 22.93 -15.74 -6.06
C LEU A 94 23.90 -15.30 -4.95
N LEU A 95 24.30 -16.23 -4.07
CA LEU A 95 25.08 -16.05 -2.82
C LEU A 95 26.42 -15.28 -2.94
N GLY A 96 26.74 -14.72 -4.11
CA GLY A 96 28.05 -14.23 -4.49
C GLY A 96 28.61 -13.14 -3.58
N ASP A 97 27.80 -12.20 -3.11
CA ASP A 97 28.31 -11.04 -2.36
C ASP A 97 28.62 -11.31 -0.89
N ARG A 98 27.87 -12.20 -0.24
CA ARG A 98 28.14 -12.56 1.16
C ARG A 98 29.46 -13.31 1.35
N ILE A 99 29.90 -14.05 0.33
CA ILE A 99 31.21 -14.74 0.35
C ILE A 99 32.35 -13.73 0.17
N ARG A 100 32.12 -12.61 -0.52
CA ARG A 100 33.14 -11.57 -0.76
C ARG A 100 33.37 -10.66 0.44
N MET A 101 32.39 -10.48 1.32
CA MET A 101 32.43 -9.58 2.50
C MET A 101 32.63 -10.31 3.85
N GLN A 102 33.36 -11.43 3.88
CA GLN A 102 33.52 -12.25 5.09
C GLN A 102 34.11 -11.50 6.29
N ALA A 103 35.04 -10.56 6.06
CA ALA A 103 35.66 -9.77 7.12
C ALA A 103 34.62 -8.94 7.90
N LEU A 104 33.63 -8.39 7.20
CA LEU A 104 32.54 -7.61 7.77
C LEU A 104 31.49 -8.46 8.49
N ALA A 105 31.30 -9.71 8.07
CA ALA A 105 30.26 -10.59 8.59
C ALA A 105 30.41 -10.96 10.08
N THR A 106 31.57 -10.69 10.68
CA THR A 106 31.86 -10.95 12.09
C THR A 106 31.77 -9.71 12.99
N ASP A 107 31.68 -8.51 12.41
CA ASP A 107 31.54 -7.27 13.18
C ASP A 107 30.08 -7.13 13.67
N PRO A 108 29.81 -7.05 14.98
CA PRO A 108 28.45 -6.94 15.51
C PRO A 108 27.75 -5.62 15.14
N ASN A 109 28.49 -4.60 14.71
CA ASN A 109 27.96 -3.32 14.25
C ASN A 109 27.78 -3.27 12.72
N VAL A 110 27.99 -4.41 12.03
CA VAL A 110 27.72 -4.54 10.60
C VAL A 110 26.63 -5.59 10.38
N PHE A 111 25.63 -5.24 9.60
CA PHE A 111 24.60 -6.18 9.17
C PHE A 111 24.56 -6.28 7.65
N ILE A 112 24.61 -7.51 7.13
CA ILE A 112 24.62 -7.76 5.68
C ILE A 112 23.44 -8.64 5.29
N ARG A 113 22.63 -8.14 4.35
CA ARG A 113 21.56 -8.87 3.68
C ARG A 113 21.78 -8.86 2.17
N SER A 114 21.82 -10.06 1.58
CA SER A 114 21.67 -10.23 0.13
C SER A 114 20.20 -10.49 -0.20
N MET A 115 19.67 -9.80 -1.19
CA MET A 115 18.27 -9.86 -1.64
C MET A 115 18.20 -10.20 -3.13
N ALA A 116 17.21 -10.99 -3.54
CA ALA A 116 17.07 -11.44 -4.93
C ALA A 116 16.12 -10.53 -5.72
N THR A 117 16.39 -10.29 -7.01
CA THR A 117 15.49 -9.53 -7.91
C THR A 117 14.08 -10.11 -8.09
N ARG A 118 13.89 -11.41 -7.80
CA ARG A 118 12.70 -12.25 -8.00
C ARG A 118 11.98 -12.07 -9.35
N GLY A 119 12.70 -11.72 -10.42
CA GLY A 119 12.13 -11.53 -11.76
C GLY A 119 11.21 -10.31 -11.91
N ASN A 120 11.14 -9.42 -10.92
CA ASN A 120 10.29 -8.24 -10.93
C ASN A 120 11.13 -6.96 -11.11
N LEU A 121 10.89 -6.25 -12.21
CA LEU A 121 11.46 -4.92 -12.53
C LEU A 121 11.02 -3.78 -11.58
N GLY A 122 10.34 -4.07 -10.45
CA GLY A 122 9.83 -3.03 -9.56
C GLY A 122 9.54 -3.48 -8.12
N GLY A 123 9.13 -4.74 -7.92
CA GLY A 123 8.90 -5.29 -6.56
C GLY A 123 10.18 -5.38 -5.70
N LEU A 124 11.34 -5.45 -6.34
CA LEU A 124 12.64 -5.42 -5.67
C LEU A 124 12.98 -4.07 -5.07
N ALA A 125 12.69 -2.98 -5.79
CA ALA A 125 12.86 -1.62 -5.30
C ALA A 125 12.06 -1.44 -4.00
N ARG A 126 10.80 -1.90 -3.97
CA ARG A 126 9.98 -1.84 -2.76
C ARG A 126 10.56 -2.64 -1.60
N ALA A 127 10.88 -3.92 -1.82
CA ALA A 127 11.44 -4.75 -0.76
C ALA A 127 12.76 -4.15 -0.22
N THR A 128 13.55 -3.54 -1.09
CA THR A 128 14.80 -2.84 -0.72
C THR A 128 14.51 -1.59 0.12
N VAL A 129 13.56 -0.75 -0.28
CA VAL A 129 13.10 0.41 0.51
C VAL A 129 12.61 -0.02 1.90
N ASP A 130 11.77 -1.06 1.95
CA ASP A 130 11.23 -1.60 3.19
C ASP A 130 12.35 -2.18 4.08
N ALA A 131 13.34 -2.85 3.49
CA ALA A 131 14.50 -3.36 4.22
C ALA A 131 15.39 -2.23 4.76
N VAL A 132 15.62 -1.17 3.98
CA VAL A 132 16.33 0.04 4.42
C VAL A 132 15.60 0.67 5.59
N ALA A 133 14.28 0.81 5.54
CA ALA A 133 13.49 1.36 6.64
C ALA A 133 13.65 0.55 7.95
N VAL A 134 13.76 -0.79 7.85
CA VAL A 134 14.06 -1.64 9.02
C VAL A 134 15.46 -1.35 9.58
N LEU A 135 16.47 -1.16 8.72
CA LEU A 135 17.83 -0.85 9.16
C LEU A 135 17.92 0.55 9.78
N GLU A 136 17.26 1.54 9.19
CA GLU A 136 17.18 2.88 9.78
C GLU A 136 16.47 2.85 11.15
N ALA A 137 15.35 2.12 11.26
CA ALA A 137 14.63 1.97 12.52
C ALA A 137 15.45 1.23 13.58
N ALA A 138 16.28 0.27 13.16
CA ALA A 138 17.26 -0.37 14.04
C ALA A 138 18.37 0.61 14.48
N GLY A 139 18.54 1.77 13.84
CA GLY A 139 19.53 2.77 14.23
C GLY A 139 20.92 2.48 13.68
N TYR A 140 21.03 1.93 12.47
CA TYR A 140 22.29 1.94 11.72
C TYR A 140 22.61 3.36 11.24
N ASP A 141 23.85 3.82 11.48
CA ASP A 141 24.28 5.18 11.13
C ASP A 141 24.43 5.36 9.61
N ARG A 142 24.85 4.30 8.93
CA ARG A 142 25.02 4.24 7.47
C ARG A 142 24.30 3.01 6.93
N THR A 143 23.53 3.20 5.86
CA THR A 143 22.92 2.08 5.11
C THR A 143 23.44 2.10 3.69
N LEU A 144 24.20 1.09 3.30
CA LEU A 144 24.74 0.94 1.95
C LEU A 144 23.83 0.02 1.14
N VAL A 145 23.43 0.45 -0.05
CA VAL A 145 22.58 -0.31 -0.96
C VAL A 145 23.31 -0.49 -2.28
N GLU A 146 23.52 -1.73 -2.72
CA GLU A 146 24.16 -2.03 -4.01
C GLU A 146 23.14 -2.64 -4.98
N THR A 147 23.14 -2.17 -6.22
CA THR A 147 22.30 -2.72 -7.31
C THR A 147 23.02 -3.84 -8.08
N VAL A 148 22.26 -4.66 -8.81
CA VAL A 148 22.80 -5.75 -9.64
C VAL A 148 23.68 -5.22 -10.79
N GLY A 149 23.38 -4.03 -11.31
CA GLY A 149 24.09 -3.40 -12.44
C GLY A 149 23.68 -3.88 -13.83
N VAL A 150 22.53 -4.55 -14.00
CA VAL A 150 21.94 -4.85 -15.31
C VAL A 150 20.51 -4.32 -15.39
N GLY A 151 20.18 -3.53 -16.41
CA GLY A 151 18.81 -3.09 -16.68
C GLY A 151 18.39 -1.78 -16.02
N GLN A 152 17.08 -1.58 -15.84
CA GLN A 152 16.50 -0.32 -15.33
C GLN A 152 16.57 -0.15 -13.80
N ASP A 153 17.09 -1.16 -13.08
CA ASP A 153 17.29 -1.14 -11.62
C ASP A 153 18.19 0.03 -11.16
N GLU A 154 18.98 0.61 -12.07
CA GLU A 154 19.87 1.74 -11.79
C GLU A 154 19.11 3.05 -11.50
N VAL A 155 17.87 3.20 -11.97
CA VAL A 155 17.01 4.37 -11.65
C VAL A 155 16.31 4.18 -10.31
N ASP A 156 16.10 2.94 -9.86
CA ASP A 156 15.37 2.64 -8.63
C ASP A 156 16.17 2.96 -7.37
N ILE A 157 17.50 2.96 -7.45
CA ILE A 157 18.38 3.30 -6.32
C ILE A 157 18.14 4.74 -5.83
N VAL A 158 17.78 5.65 -6.73
CA VAL A 158 17.44 7.06 -6.46
C VAL A 158 16.22 7.20 -5.56
N LYS A 159 15.32 6.22 -5.61
CA LYS A 159 14.10 6.19 -4.80
C LYS A 159 14.39 5.81 -3.35
N THR A 160 15.53 5.15 -3.12
CA THR A 160 15.90 4.54 -1.84
C THR A 160 16.99 5.34 -1.13
N ALA A 161 17.98 5.84 -1.87
CA ALA A 161 19.17 6.47 -1.32
C ALA A 161 19.03 7.98 -1.13
N ASP A 162 19.63 8.49 -0.06
CA ASP A 162 19.86 9.93 0.13
C ASP A 162 21.00 10.42 -0.79
N VAL A 163 22.00 9.56 -1.02
CA VAL A 163 23.16 9.83 -1.88
C VAL A 163 23.31 8.72 -2.91
N CYS A 164 23.28 9.08 -4.19
CA CYS A 164 23.55 8.16 -5.29
C CYS A 164 25.00 8.24 -5.78
N VAL A 165 25.72 7.14 -5.66
CA VAL A 165 27.09 6.95 -6.15
C VAL A 165 27.06 6.15 -7.44
N VAL A 166 27.53 6.75 -8.53
CA VAL A 166 27.63 6.11 -9.85
C VAL A 166 29.06 5.60 -10.06
N VAL A 167 29.20 4.30 -10.22
CA VAL A 167 30.49 3.61 -10.36
C VAL A 167 30.78 3.31 -11.83
N LEU A 168 31.87 3.89 -12.32
CA LEU A 168 32.40 3.76 -13.67
C LEU A 168 33.77 3.08 -13.61
N VAL A 169 34.24 2.56 -14.74
CA VAL A 169 35.61 2.04 -14.89
C VAL A 169 36.27 2.62 -16.15
N PRO A 170 37.61 2.74 -16.21
CA PRO A 170 38.30 3.18 -17.42
C PRO A 170 38.00 2.30 -18.64
N GLY A 171 37.91 2.93 -19.81
CA GLY A 171 37.76 2.23 -21.10
C GLY A 171 36.33 1.78 -21.44
N MET A 172 35.33 2.22 -20.67
CA MET A 172 33.91 1.86 -20.86
C MET A 172 33.18 2.74 -21.90
N GLY A 173 33.84 3.22 -22.95
CA GLY A 173 33.34 4.27 -23.88
C GLY A 173 31.87 4.13 -24.31
N ASP A 174 31.43 2.93 -24.69
CA ASP A 174 30.02 2.65 -25.07
C ASP A 174 29.07 2.60 -23.86
N SER A 175 29.55 2.17 -22.69
CA SER A 175 28.77 2.12 -21.45
C SER A 175 28.49 3.50 -20.87
N ILE A 176 29.38 4.48 -21.04
CA ILE A 176 29.11 5.88 -20.67
C ILE A 176 27.97 6.45 -21.54
N GLN A 177 27.90 6.05 -22.82
CA GLN A 177 26.80 6.42 -23.71
C GLN A 177 25.48 5.69 -23.37
N ALA A 178 25.54 4.45 -22.86
CA ALA A 178 24.36 3.75 -22.35
C ALA A 178 23.83 4.34 -21.04
N ILE A 179 24.72 4.85 -20.18
CA ILE A 179 24.42 5.58 -18.93
C ILE A 179 23.80 6.96 -19.19
N LYS A 180 23.93 7.47 -20.42
CA LYS A 180 23.64 8.85 -20.83
C LYS A 180 22.17 9.28 -20.75
N ALA A 181 21.22 8.33 -20.67
CA ALA A 181 19.81 8.63 -20.52
C ALA A 181 19.35 8.28 -19.09
N GLY A 182 19.27 9.29 -18.21
CA GLY A 182 18.68 9.19 -16.88
C GLY A 182 19.64 8.91 -15.72
N ILE A 183 20.79 8.23 -15.92
CA ILE A 183 21.71 7.91 -14.81
C ILE A 183 22.64 9.09 -14.45
N MET A 184 22.97 9.93 -15.42
CA MET A 184 23.77 11.15 -15.20
C MET A 184 23.03 12.20 -14.37
N GLU A 185 21.70 12.26 -14.49
CA GLU A 185 20.84 13.21 -13.77
C GLU A 185 20.65 12.84 -12.30
N ILE A 186 20.88 11.56 -11.97
CA ILE A 186 20.62 11.01 -10.63
C ILE A 186 21.91 10.84 -9.80
N GLY A 187 23.08 10.96 -10.42
CA GLY A 187 24.36 10.79 -9.75
C GLY A 187 24.73 12.02 -8.91
N ASP A 188 24.94 11.79 -7.61
CA ASP A 188 25.36 12.83 -6.67
C ASP A 188 26.87 12.82 -6.45
N VAL A 189 27.49 11.64 -6.57
CA VAL A 189 28.93 11.42 -6.56
C VAL A 189 29.27 10.42 -7.67
N PHE A 190 30.27 10.72 -8.47
CA PHE A 190 30.76 9.80 -9.50
C PHE A 190 32.09 9.20 -9.07
N VAL A 191 32.26 7.90 -9.29
CA VAL A 191 33.46 7.16 -8.94
C VAL A 191 34.01 6.50 -10.18
N ILE A 192 35.28 6.75 -10.50
CA ILE A 192 36.02 5.98 -11.49
C ILE A 192 36.85 4.94 -10.72
N ASN A 193 36.30 3.74 -10.58
CA ASN A 193 36.97 2.62 -9.94
C ASN A 193 37.90 1.90 -10.92
N LYS A 194 38.83 1.12 -10.38
CA LYS A 194 39.92 0.50 -11.15
C LYS A 194 40.80 1.55 -11.83
N ALA A 195 41.05 2.65 -11.13
CA ALA A 195 41.81 3.80 -11.61
C ALA A 195 43.31 3.48 -11.87
N GLU A 196 43.77 2.29 -11.52
CA GLU A 196 45.08 1.76 -11.92
C GLU A 196 45.17 1.39 -13.42
N ARG A 197 44.02 1.31 -14.11
CA ARG A 197 43.95 0.95 -15.53
C ARG A 197 44.24 2.14 -16.43
N GLU A 198 44.79 1.84 -17.61
CA GLU A 198 44.96 2.83 -18.68
C GLU A 198 43.61 3.45 -19.09
N GLY A 199 43.64 4.72 -19.50
CA GLY A 199 42.46 5.46 -19.95
C GLY A 199 41.67 6.17 -18.83
N VAL A 200 42.10 6.11 -17.57
CA VAL A 200 41.42 6.79 -16.45
C VAL A 200 41.34 8.31 -16.65
N GLU A 201 42.41 8.96 -17.13
CA GLU A 201 42.41 10.41 -17.43
C GLU A 201 41.42 10.76 -18.54
N GLN A 202 41.28 9.88 -19.54
CA GLN A 202 40.36 10.10 -20.65
C GLN A 202 38.91 9.99 -20.16
N THR A 203 38.58 8.92 -19.42
CA THR A 203 37.25 8.73 -18.83
C THR A 203 36.87 9.88 -17.90
N GLU A 204 37.79 10.39 -17.09
CA GLU A 204 37.53 11.54 -16.22
C GLU A 204 37.22 12.81 -17.03
N ARG A 205 38.01 13.11 -18.08
CA ARG A 205 37.75 14.28 -18.94
C ARG A 205 36.42 14.18 -19.67
N GLU A 206 36.08 12.99 -20.18
CA GLU A 206 34.78 12.73 -20.82
C GLU A 206 33.64 12.97 -19.83
N LEU A 207 33.79 12.50 -18.59
CA LEU A 207 32.79 12.66 -17.54
C LEU A 207 32.63 14.12 -17.10
N ILE A 208 33.73 14.87 -16.94
CA ILE A 208 33.70 16.31 -16.66
C ILE A 208 32.92 17.03 -17.77
N GLY A 209 33.27 16.78 -19.04
CA GLY A 209 32.59 17.41 -20.17
C GLY A 209 31.10 17.12 -20.20
N LEU A 210 30.67 15.90 -19.86
CA LEU A 210 29.25 15.56 -19.75
C LEU A 210 28.55 16.31 -18.59
N LEU A 211 29.16 16.34 -17.41
CA LEU A 211 28.59 17.01 -16.24
C LEU A 211 28.48 18.52 -16.45
N GLU A 212 29.45 19.15 -17.13
CA GLU A 212 29.39 20.57 -17.49
C GLU A 212 28.23 20.90 -18.45
N MET A 213 27.83 19.95 -19.30
CA MET A 213 26.69 20.09 -20.20
C MET A 213 25.33 19.90 -19.50
N THR A 214 25.31 19.39 -18.27
CA THR A 214 24.08 19.12 -17.52
C THR A 214 23.94 20.11 -16.35
N MET A 215 22.98 21.04 -16.43
CA MET A 215 22.70 21.94 -15.30
C MET A 215 21.75 21.26 -14.31
N ARG A 216 22.25 20.89 -13.13
CA ARG A 216 21.37 20.43 -12.04
C ARG A 216 20.57 21.62 -11.49
N PRO A 217 19.24 21.50 -11.31
CA PRO A 217 18.42 22.59 -10.74
C PRO A 217 18.81 22.98 -9.32
N ASP A 218 19.43 22.07 -8.58
CA ASP A 218 19.96 22.33 -7.25
C ASP A 218 21.33 23.04 -7.28
N GLY A 219 22.01 23.16 -8.41
CA GLY A 219 23.34 23.76 -8.49
C GLY A 219 24.42 22.94 -7.78
N TRP A 220 24.14 21.68 -7.41
CA TRP A 220 25.19 20.75 -6.98
C TRP A 220 26.07 20.41 -8.17
N GLN A 221 27.38 20.40 -7.96
CA GLN A 221 28.36 19.92 -8.92
C GLN A 221 28.90 18.58 -8.43
N PRO A 222 28.45 17.45 -9.02
CA PRO A 222 28.86 16.13 -8.56
C PRO A 222 30.38 15.96 -8.64
N PRO A 223 31.06 15.62 -7.53
CA PRO A 223 32.49 15.34 -7.57
C PRO A 223 32.76 14.02 -8.28
N ILE A 224 33.91 13.93 -8.95
CA ILE A 224 34.45 12.71 -9.54
C ILE A 224 35.60 12.24 -8.64
N VAL A 225 35.54 11.00 -8.15
CA VAL A 225 36.56 10.42 -7.27
C VAL A 225 37.17 9.19 -7.94
N ARG A 226 38.50 9.12 -7.97
CA ARG A 226 39.23 7.95 -8.49
C ARG A 226 39.46 6.95 -7.37
N THR A 227 39.19 5.67 -7.63
CA THR A 227 39.38 4.62 -6.62
C THR A 227 40.04 3.37 -7.19
N VAL A 228 40.76 2.65 -6.31
CA VAL A 228 41.22 1.28 -6.55
C VAL A 228 40.74 0.46 -5.35
N ALA A 229 39.50 -0.05 -5.43
CA ALA A 229 38.84 -0.69 -4.29
C ALA A 229 39.64 -1.85 -3.68
N ILE A 230 40.31 -2.64 -4.51
CA ILE A 230 41.11 -3.78 -4.07
C ILE A 230 42.36 -3.36 -3.26
N GLU A 231 42.87 -2.15 -3.48
CA GLU A 231 44.02 -1.56 -2.77
C GLU A 231 43.57 -0.59 -1.66
N ASN A 232 42.26 -0.45 -1.42
CA ASN A 232 41.69 0.53 -0.48
C ASN A 232 42.10 1.99 -0.77
N ARG A 233 42.44 2.34 -2.02
CA ARG A 233 42.85 3.69 -2.43
C ARG A 233 41.63 4.53 -2.87
N GLY A 234 41.60 5.79 -2.44
CA GLY A 234 40.53 6.75 -2.75
C GLY A 234 39.24 6.55 -1.93
N ILE A 235 39.19 5.57 -1.03
CA ILE A 235 37.97 5.24 -0.28
C ILE A 235 37.61 6.32 0.75
N ALA A 236 38.60 6.88 1.44
CA ALA A 236 38.37 7.99 2.38
C ALA A 236 37.91 9.26 1.64
N GLU A 237 38.44 9.53 0.45
CA GLU A 237 38.03 10.65 -0.40
C GLU A 237 36.58 10.47 -0.89
N LEU A 238 36.21 9.23 -1.25
CA LEU A 238 34.84 8.87 -1.60
C LEU A 238 33.89 9.04 -0.40
N GLY A 239 34.26 8.55 0.78
CA GLY A 239 33.50 8.77 2.01
C GLY A 239 33.26 10.25 2.29
N ALA A 240 34.32 11.07 2.19
CA ALA A 240 34.20 12.52 2.34
C ALA A 240 33.29 13.16 1.28
N ALA A 241 33.35 12.71 0.02
CA ALA A 241 32.47 13.21 -1.04
C ALA A 241 30.99 12.91 -0.77
N ILE A 242 30.69 11.71 -0.27
CA ILE A 242 29.34 11.29 0.13
C ILE A 242 28.82 12.18 1.26
N GLU A 243 29.63 12.41 2.31
CA GLU A 243 29.23 13.26 3.43
C GLU A 243 28.97 14.71 3.01
N ARG A 244 29.82 15.28 2.14
CA ARG A 244 29.62 16.65 1.62
C ARG A 244 28.25 16.81 0.95
N TYR A 245 27.84 15.83 0.14
CA TYR A 245 26.51 15.87 -0.47
C TYR A 245 25.39 15.67 0.56
N GLY A 246 25.58 14.72 1.49
CA GLY A 246 24.63 14.51 2.59
C GLY A 246 24.39 15.78 3.41
N GLU A 247 25.44 16.55 3.71
CA GLU A 247 25.35 17.86 4.36
C GLU A 247 24.67 18.92 3.47
N PHE A 248 25.04 19.00 2.20
CA PHE A 248 24.43 19.92 1.23
C PHE A 248 22.90 19.76 1.18
N VAL A 249 22.42 18.51 1.16
CA VAL A 249 20.98 18.22 1.14
C VAL A 249 20.31 18.50 2.50
N ARG A 250 21.01 18.32 3.62
CA ARG A 250 20.49 18.63 4.97
C ARG A 250 20.34 20.13 5.23
N HIS A 251 21.27 20.95 4.76
CA HIS A 251 21.33 22.39 5.07
C HIS A 251 20.41 23.27 4.22
N ARG A 252 19.84 22.76 3.13
CA ARG A 252 18.94 23.52 2.27
C ARG A 252 17.50 23.38 2.74
N ALA A 253 16.73 24.48 2.76
CA ALA A 253 15.27 24.46 3.00
C ALA A 253 14.52 23.52 2.02
N SER A 254 15.14 23.17 0.88
CA SER A 254 14.66 22.17 -0.07
C SER A 254 14.74 20.72 0.43
N SER A 255 15.38 20.44 1.57
CA SER A 255 15.38 19.11 2.20
C SER A 255 13.96 18.65 2.49
N GLN A 256 13.10 19.57 2.95
CA GLN A 256 11.68 19.31 3.19
C GLN A 256 10.90 19.13 1.88
N THR A 257 11.21 19.91 0.84
CA THR A 257 10.57 19.77 -0.49
C THR A 257 10.97 18.48 -1.19
N ARG A 258 12.25 18.07 -1.13
CA ARG A 258 12.74 16.82 -1.72
C ARG A 258 12.24 15.60 -0.92
N ARG A 259 12.28 15.64 0.42
CA ARG A 259 11.67 14.57 1.25
C ARG A 259 10.16 14.45 1.01
N GLY A 260 9.47 15.59 0.85
CA GLY A 260 8.06 15.63 0.45
C GLY A 260 7.82 14.99 -0.91
N ALA A 261 8.59 15.37 -1.94
CA ALA A 261 8.48 14.80 -3.28
C ALA A 261 8.81 13.30 -3.32
N VAL A 262 9.83 12.86 -2.57
CA VAL A 262 10.17 11.43 -2.42
C VAL A 262 9.05 10.69 -1.70
N ALA A 263 8.46 11.26 -0.64
CA ALA A 263 7.33 10.67 0.06
C ALA A 263 6.07 10.59 -0.83
N GLU A 264 5.74 11.66 -1.57
CA GLU A 264 4.63 11.71 -2.52
C GLU A 264 4.79 10.64 -3.59
N TYR A 265 5.97 10.58 -4.23
CA TYR A 265 6.29 9.56 -5.21
C TYR A 265 6.18 8.14 -4.62
N ARG A 266 6.71 7.92 -3.40
CA ARG A 266 6.60 6.62 -2.70
C ARG A 266 5.16 6.23 -2.44
N ILE A 267 4.30 7.17 -2.03
CA ILE A 267 2.88 6.93 -1.81
C ILE A 267 2.22 6.52 -3.13
N LEU A 268 2.48 7.26 -4.21
CA LEU A 268 1.89 6.98 -5.53
C LEU A 268 2.33 5.64 -6.10
N GLU A 269 3.62 5.30 -6.04
CA GLU A 269 4.09 3.98 -6.52
C GLU A 269 3.60 2.84 -5.63
N THR A 270 3.59 3.00 -4.31
CA THR A 270 3.03 1.99 -3.40
C THR A 270 1.55 1.77 -3.70
N LEU A 271 0.80 2.84 -3.94
CA LEU A 271 -0.60 2.77 -4.34
C LEU A 271 -0.75 2.04 -5.69
N ARG A 272 0.05 2.41 -6.70
CA ARG A 272 0.04 1.78 -8.03
C ARG A 272 0.30 0.28 -7.95
N GLU A 273 1.32 -0.13 -7.20
CA GLU A 273 1.66 -1.54 -7.02
C GLU A 273 0.55 -2.30 -6.28
N GLN A 274 0.00 -1.73 -5.20
CA GLN A 274 -1.09 -2.36 -4.44
C GLN A 274 -2.36 -2.52 -5.27
N LEU A 275 -2.73 -1.50 -6.06
CA LEU A 275 -3.86 -1.56 -6.98
C LEU A 275 -3.62 -2.62 -8.06
N LEU A 276 -2.45 -2.61 -8.71
CA LEU A 276 -2.11 -3.61 -9.72
C LEU A 276 -2.13 -5.03 -9.16
N LYS A 277 -1.50 -5.26 -8.00
CA LYS A 277 -1.48 -6.58 -7.33
C LYS A 277 -2.89 -7.04 -6.97
N ARG A 278 -3.74 -6.14 -6.48
CA ARG A 278 -5.14 -6.44 -6.18
C ARG A 278 -5.91 -6.82 -7.44
N THR A 279 -5.77 -6.04 -8.51
CA THR A 279 -6.42 -6.30 -9.80
C THR A 279 -5.97 -7.63 -10.41
N LEU A 280 -4.67 -7.91 -10.42
CA LEU A 280 -4.14 -9.17 -10.94
C LEU A 280 -4.61 -10.39 -10.13
N ARG A 281 -4.73 -10.27 -8.80
CA ARG A 281 -5.27 -11.35 -7.95
C ARG A 281 -6.75 -11.62 -8.18
N ALA A 282 -7.50 -10.64 -8.66
CA ALA A 282 -8.92 -10.79 -8.99
C ALA A 282 -9.14 -11.52 -10.33
N ILE A 283 -8.14 -11.53 -11.23
CA ILE A 283 -8.22 -12.20 -12.52
C ILE A 283 -7.77 -13.66 -12.38
N ARG A 284 -8.62 -14.60 -12.80
CA ARG A 284 -8.25 -16.01 -12.91
C ARG A 284 -7.43 -16.26 -14.18
N PRO A 285 -6.42 -17.16 -14.17
CA PRO A 285 -5.61 -17.46 -15.35
C PRO A 285 -6.44 -17.85 -16.59
N GLU A 286 -7.53 -18.59 -16.39
CA GLU A 286 -8.42 -19.03 -17.46
C GLU A 286 -9.17 -17.85 -18.10
N GLN A 287 -9.63 -16.91 -17.27
CA GLN A 287 -10.30 -15.69 -17.73
C GLN A 287 -9.37 -14.81 -18.57
N LEU A 288 -8.09 -14.71 -18.18
CA LEU A 288 -7.10 -13.96 -18.94
C LEU A 288 -6.84 -14.61 -20.32
N GLN A 289 -6.83 -15.95 -20.39
CA GLN A 289 -6.70 -16.67 -21.66
C GLN A 289 -7.92 -16.46 -22.57
N GLU A 290 -9.13 -16.47 -22.02
CA GLU A 290 -10.36 -16.16 -22.76
C GLU A 290 -10.33 -14.75 -23.35
N PHE A 291 -9.97 -13.75 -22.54
CA PHE A 291 -9.79 -12.37 -23.00
C PHE A 291 -8.74 -12.26 -24.11
N ALA A 292 -7.59 -12.93 -23.96
CA ALA A 292 -6.55 -12.95 -24.97
C ALA A 292 -7.04 -13.58 -26.29
N ALA A 293 -7.82 -14.67 -26.23
CA ALA A 293 -8.40 -15.31 -27.40
C ALA A 293 -9.43 -14.40 -28.12
N GLN A 294 -10.28 -13.69 -27.37
CA GLN A 294 -11.25 -12.74 -27.92
C GLN A 294 -10.57 -11.56 -28.62
N VAL A 295 -9.47 -11.04 -28.06
CA VAL A 295 -8.67 -9.98 -28.69
C VAL A 295 -7.96 -10.48 -29.93
N ALA A 296 -7.34 -11.66 -29.87
CA ALA A 296 -6.67 -12.28 -31.02
C ALA A 296 -7.65 -12.52 -32.19
N ALA A 297 -8.89 -12.92 -31.87
CA ALA A 297 -9.98 -13.08 -32.83
C ALA A 297 -10.64 -11.75 -33.26
N ARG A 298 -10.18 -10.60 -32.74
CA ARG A 298 -10.76 -9.25 -32.96
C ARG A 298 -12.24 -9.12 -32.62
N GLN A 299 -12.75 -9.92 -31.69
CA GLN A 299 -14.14 -9.87 -31.22
C GLN A 299 -14.34 -8.78 -30.16
N ARG A 300 -13.30 -8.49 -29.39
CA ARG A 300 -13.23 -7.39 -28.42
C ARG A 300 -11.87 -6.72 -28.53
N ASP A 301 -11.77 -5.47 -28.12
CA ASP A 301 -10.52 -4.74 -28.02
C ASP A 301 -9.91 -4.85 -26.60
N PRO A 302 -8.58 -4.73 -26.46
CA PRO A 302 -7.92 -4.84 -25.17
C PRO A 302 -8.28 -3.70 -24.20
N TYR A 303 -8.72 -2.53 -24.67
CA TYR A 303 -9.03 -1.39 -23.81
C TYR A 303 -10.35 -1.62 -23.06
N SER A 304 -11.40 -2.05 -23.76
CA SER A 304 -12.70 -2.39 -23.15
C SER A 304 -12.58 -3.52 -22.11
N ILE A 305 -11.71 -4.51 -22.36
CA ILE A 305 -11.43 -5.59 -21.41
C ILE A 305 -10.71 -5.04 -20.16
N VAL A 306 -9.73 -4.15 -20.34
CA VAL A 306 -9.02 -3.53 -19.22
C VAL A 306 -9.96 -2.64 -18.38
N GLU A 307 -10.86 -1.89 -19.02
CA GLU A 307 -11.90 -1.11 -18.32
C GLU A 307 -12.82 -2.02 -17.48
N GLU A 308 -13.27 -3.14 -18.03
CA GLU A 308 -14.05 -4.16 -17.31
C GLU A 308 -13.27 -4.70 -16.10
N ILE A 309 -12.00 -5.04 -16.28
CA ILE A 309 -11.10 -5.53 -15.23
C ILE A 309 -10.91 -4.48 -14.12
N ILE A 310 -10.65 -3.21 -14.47
CA ILE A 310 -10.42 -2.14 -13.49
C ILE A 310 -11.70 -1.86 -12.71
N THR A 311 -12.84 -1.86 -13.40
CA THR A 311 -14.16 -1.66 -12.79
C THR A 311 -14.42 -2.75 -11.75
N THR A 312 -14.27 -4.02 -12.14
CA THR A 312 -14.48 -5.19 -11.27
C THR A 312 -13.47 -5.35 -10.14
N SER A 313 -12.27 -4.77 -10.25
CA SER A 313 -11.20 -4.86 -9.24
C SER A 313 -11.10 -3.68 -8.26
N SER A 314 -11.84 -2.59 -8.50
CA SER A 314 -11.84 -1.41 -7.64
C SER A 314 -12.42 -1.74 -6.24
N PRO A 315 -11.92 -1.13 -5.14
CA PRO A 315 -12.47 -1.34 -3.79
C PRO A 315 -13.95 -0.98 -3.68
N THR A 316 -14.42 -0.07 -4.53
CA THR A 316 -15.84 0.28 -4.68
C THR A 316 -16.69 -0.88 -5.19
N GLN A 317 -16.07 -1.93 -5.76
CA GLN A 317 -16.74 -3.15 -6.25
C GLN A 317 -16.25 -4.45 -5.59
N MET A 318 -15.29 -4.39 -4.66
CA MET A 318 -15.05 -5.47 -3.69
C MET A 318 -15.91 -5.33 -2.42
N THR A 319 -17.11 -4.77 -2.56
CA THR A 319 -18.23 -5.31 -1.80
C THR A 319 -18.47 -6.71 -2.35
N HIS A 320 -18.56 -7.71 -1.46
CA HIS A 320 -19.28 -8.96 -1.72
C HIS A 320 -20.33 -8.75 -2.81
N SER A 321 -20.28 -9.50 -3.92
CA SER A 321 -21.29 -9.56 -4.98
C SER A 321 -22.30 -8.40 -4.92
N ALA A 322 -22.15 -7.37 -5.75
CA ALA A 322 -23.02 -6.19 -5.80
C ALA A 322 -24.51 -6.49 -6.12
N SER A 323 -24.95 -7.75 -6.02
CA SER A 323 -26.35 -8.14 -5.92
C SER A 323 -26.86 -8.31 -4.48
N ASP A 324 -26.05 -8.13 -3.43
CA ASP A 324 -26.43 -8.62 -2.09
C ASP A 324 -26.14 -7.67 -0.90
N ALA A 325 -25.45 -6.53 -1.04
CA ALA A 325 -25.32 -5.57 0.07
C ALA A 325 -26.59 -4.70 0.21
N PRO A 326 -27.02 -4.30 1.43
CA PRO A 326 -28.10 -3.35 1.58
C PRO A 326 -27.74 -2.02 0.91
N ARG A 327 -28.61 -1.51 0.04
CA ARG A 327 -28.35 -0.37 -0.86
C ARG A 327 -28.43 0.97 -0.15
N LYS A 328 -29.50 1.16 0.64
CA LYS A 328 -29.79 2.39 1.40
C LYS A 328 -30.68 2.08 2.61
N ILE A 329 -30.79 3.04 3.53
CA ILE A 329 -31.89 3.06 4.49
C ILE A 329 -33.16 3.41 3.70
N ASN A 330 -34.11 2.50 3.67
CA ASN A 330 -35.38 2.74 3.00
C ASN A 330 -36.26 3.65 3.87
N HIS A 331 -36.42 3.30 5.14
CA HIS A 331 -37.16 4.10 6.10
C HIS A 331 -36.76 3.84 7.56
N LEU A 332 -37.15 4.78 8.42
CA LEU A 332 -37.10 4.64 9.88
C LEU A 332 -38.53 4.52 10.42
N GLY A 333 -38.86 3.35 10.98
CA GLY A 333 -40.14 3.12 11.63
C GLY A 333 -40.17 3.72 13.03
N VAL A 334 -41.11 4.62 13.30
CA VAL A 334 -41.28 5.28 14.59
C VAL A 334 -42.66 4.94 15.14
N ALA A 335 -42.70 4.17 16.22
CA ALA A 335 -43.96 3.86 16.91
C ALA A 335 -44.48 5.09 17.66
N VAL A 336 -45.76 5.39 17.48
CA VAL A 336 -46.46 6.52 18.10
C VAL A 336 -47.80 6.06 18.66
N VAL A 337 -48.27 6.73 19.72
CA VAL A 337 -49.59 6.44 20.33
C VAL A 337 -50.72 6.88 19.41
N SER A 338 -50.55 8.00 18.71
CA SER A 338 -51.48 8.49 17.69
C SER A 338 -50.68 9.12 16.55
N ILE A 339 -50.94 8.69 15.32
CA ILE A 339 -50.39 9.32 14.11
C ILE A 339 -50.91 10.75 14.00
N ASP A 340 -52.19 10.97 14.27
CA ASP A 340 -52.82 12.28 14.12
C ASP A 340 -52.19 13.32 15.05
N GLU A 341 -51.84 12.93 16.29
CA GLU A 341 -51.06 13.79 17.20
C GLU A 341 -49.59 13.91 16.78
N ALA A 342 -48.95 12.82 16.34
CA ALA A 342 -47.55 12.86 15.94
C ALA A 342 -47.32 13.77 14.71
N LEU A 343 -48.28 13.84 13.80
CA LEU A 343 -48.23 14.70 12.62
C LEU A 343 -48.13 16.19 12.97
N THR A 344 -48.59 16.64 14.14
CA THR A 344 -48.39 18.05 14.53
C THR A 344 -46.91 18.39 14.72
N PHE A 345 -46.08 17.42 15.12
CA PHE A 345 -44.63 17.62 15.17
C PHE A 345 -43.97 17.37 13.83
N TRP A 346 -44.22 16.22 13.21
CA TRP A 346 -43.49 15.79 12.01
C TRP A 346 -43.87 16.60 10.76
N ARG A 347 -45.16 16.84 10.55
CA ARG A 347 -45.66 17.64 9.42
C ARG A 347 -45.62 19.13 9.74
N ASP A 348 -46.29 19.55 10.82
CA ASP A 348 -46.47 20.99 11.08
C ASP A 348 -45.23 21.63 11.74
N GLY A 349 -44.53 20.90 12.60
CA GLY A 349 -43.34 21.40 13.30
C GLY A 349 -42.05 21.33 12.49
N LEU A 350 -41.80 20.22 11.80
CA LEU A 350 -40.59 20.00 10.98
C LEU A 350 -40.79 20.28 9.49
N GLY A 351 -42.04 20.42 9.02
CA GLY A 351 -42.34 20.73 7.63
C GLY A 351 -42.26 19.54 6.67
N LEU A 352 -42.35 18.30 7.15
CA LEU A 352 -42.36 17.13 6.26
C LEU A 352 -43.71 16.98 5.57
N GLU A 353 -43.69 16.61 4.28
CA GLU A 353 -44.91 16.33 3.53
C GLU A 353 -45.46 14.95 3.89
N LEU A 354 -46.77 14.90 4.18
CA LEU A 354 -47.47 13.63 4.34
C LEU A 354 -47.80 13.08 2.96
N HIS A 355 -47.22 11.93 2.61
CA HIS A 355 -47.49 11.28 1.32
C HIS A 355 -48.77 10.43 1.38
N GLU A 356 -48.86 9.52 2.35
CA GLU A 356 -49.96 8.56 2.46
C GLU A 356 -50.17 8.11 3.91
N ILE A 357 -51.42 7.76 4.24
CA ILE A 357 -51.78 7.01 5.44
C ILE A 357 -52.46 5.71 5.01
N GLU A 358 -51.93 4.58 5.46
CA GLU A 358 -52.42 3.24 5.14
C GLU A 358 -52.78 2.50 6.44
N VAL A 359 -53.75 1.58 6.39
CA VAL A 359 -53.99 0.60 7.45
C VAL A 359 -53.62 -0.78 6.93
N VAL A 360 -52.57 -1.36 7.49
CA VAL A 360 -52.12 -2.71 7.13
C VAL A 360 -52.75 -3.69 8.12
N GLU A 361 -53.97 -4.16 7.81
CA GLU A 361 -54.79 -4.99 8.69
C GLU A 361 -54.06 -6.24 9.18
N ASP A 362 -53.38 -6.96 8.28
CA ASP A 362 -52.61 -8.18 8.58
C ASP A 362 -51.49 -7.97 9.59
N GLN A 363 -51.01 -6.72 9.75
CA GLN A 363 -49.94 -6.36 10.67
C GLN A 363 -50.46 -5.62 11.91
N GLY A 364 -51.75 -5.28 11.94
CA GLY A 364 -52.36 -4.55 13.05
C GLY A 364 -51.75 -3.16 13.27
N VAL A 365 -51.44 -2.46 12.18
CA VAL A 365 -50.79 -1.15 12.22
C VAL A 365 -51.42 -0.19 11.21
N ARG A 366 -51.66 1.05 11.65
CA ARG A 366 -51.90 2.20 10.78
C ARG A 366 -50.57 2.91 10.59
N THR A 367 -50.18 3.21 9.36
CA THR A 367 -48.89 3.82 9.03
C THR A 367 -49.08 5.17 8.34
N ALA A 368 -48.18 6.11 8.58
CA ALA A 368 -48.10 7.37 7.84
C ALA A 368 -46.69 7.57 7.28
N MET A 369 -46.61 7.82 5.98
CA MET A 369 -45.34 7.93 5.24
C MET A 369 -44.98 9.39 5.01
N LEU A 370 -43.81 9.80 5.51
CA LEU A 370 -43.27 11.16 5.39
C LEU A 370 -41.90 11.11 4.69
N PRO A 371 -41.83 11.38 3.38
CA PRO A 371 -40.58 11.38 2.62
C PRO A 371 -39.53 12.35 3.19
N LEU A 372 -38.27 11.94 3.18
CA LEU A 372 -37.13 12.73 3.65
C LEU A 372 -35.86 12.37 2.86
N GLY A 373 -35.59 13.12 1.78
CA GLY A 373 -34.47 12.83 0.88
C GLY A 373 -34.67 11.49 0.17
N GLU A 374 -33.68 10.60 0.23
CA GLU A 374 -33.73 9.26 -0.39
C GLU A 374 -34.39 8.19 0.52
N SER A 375 -34.78 8.56 1.74
CA SER A 375 -35.43 7.73 2.76
C SER A 375 -36.80 8.33 3.15
N ARG A 376 -37.50 7.71 4.12
CA ARG A 376 -38.70 8.27 4.73
C ARG A 376 -38.79 7.99 6.23
N ILE A 377 -39.56 8.81 6.95
CA ILE A 377 -40.05 8.49 8.29
C ILE A 377 -41.40 7.77 8.12
N GLU A 378 -41.54 6.62 8.77
CA GLU A 378 -42.79 5.86 8.78
C GLU A 378 -43.33 5.83 10.21
N LEU A 379 -44.39 6.59 10.46
CA LEU A 379 -45.06 6.61 11.75
C LEU A 379 -45.95 5.39 11.87
N LEU A 380 -45.88 4.68 12.99
CA LEU A 380 -46.60 3.42 13.23
C LEU A 380 -47.53 3.57 14.44
N GLU A 381 -48.84 3.56 14.20
CA GLU A 381 -49.86 3.52 15.24
C GLU A 381 -50.46 2.11 15.32
N ALA A 382 -50.46 1.52 16.51
CA ALA A 382 -51.00 0.19 16.72
C ALA A 382 -52.53 0.19 16.64
N THR A 383 -53.14 -0.73 15.88
CA THR A 383 -54.61 -0.87 15.85
C THR A 383 -55.16 -1.64 17.06
N GLY A 384 -54.29 -2.21 17.90
CA GLY A 384 -54.65 -2.88 19.15
C GLY A 384 -53.45 -3.13 20.06
N ALA A 385 -53.70 -3.38 21.35
CA ALA A 385 -52.64 -3.53 22.35
C ALA A 385 -51.76 -4.78 22.16
N GLU A 386 -52.32 -5.84 21.55
CA GLU A 386 -51.63 -7.12 21.37
C GLU A 386 -50.78 -7.21 20.09
N THR A 387 -50.82 -6.18 19.23
CA THR A 387 -50.03 -6.14 17.99
C THR A 387 -48.54 -5.92 18.31
N PRO A 388 -47.62 -6.21 17.38
CA PRO A 388 -46.18 -5.99 17.61
C PRO A 388 -45.86 -4.55 18.04
N VAL A 389 -46.47 -3.56 17.38
CA VAL A 389 -46.31 -2.14 17.72
C VAL A 389 -46.98 -1.82 19.06
N GLY A 390 -48.16 -2.39 19.35
CA GLY A 390 -48.84 -2.20 20.64
C GLY A 390 -48.00 -2.71 21.82
N LYS A 391 -47.40 -3.89 21.67
CA LYS A 391 -46.46 -4.47 22.64
C LYS A 391 -45.18 -3.66 22.79
N PHE A 392 -44.66 -3.10 21.70
CA PHE A 392 -43.52 -2.19 21.74
C PHE A 392 -43.85 -0.93 22.55
N LEU A 393 -44.97 -0.27 22.25
CA LEU A 393 -45.44 0.94 22.93
C LEU A 393 -45.65 0.69 24.42
N ALA A 394 -46.28 -0.43 24.80
CA ALA A 394 -46.50 -0.78 26.21
C ALA A 394 -45.17 -0.96 26.99
N LYS A 395 -44.12 -1.45 26.31
CA LYS A 395 -42.83 -1.74 26.95
C LYS A 395 -41.86 -0.57 26.93
N ARG A 396 -41.87 0.26 25.87
CA ARG A 396 -40.85 1.28 25.60
C ARG A 396 -41.40 2.69 25.39
N GLY A 397 -42.72 2.85 25.26
CA GLY A 397 -43.34 4.11 24.82
C GLY A 397 -43.09 4.41 23.35
N SER A 398 -43.48 5.61 22.92
CA SER A 398 -43.22 6.10 21.55
C SER A 398 -41.72 6.21 21.29
N GLY A 399 -41.28 5.86 20.07
CA GLY A 399 -39.88 5.93 19.69
C GLY A 399 -39.54 5.08 18.47
N ILE A 400 -38.24 4.99 18.15
CA ILE A 400 -37.75 4.21 17.02
C ILE A 400 -38.05 2.74 17.24
N HIS A 401 -38.90 2.18 16.37
CA HIS A 401 -39.31 0.80 16.39
C HIS A 401 -38.35 -0.09 15.60
N HIS A 402 -38.02 0.29 14.37
CA HIS A 402 -37.12 -0.48 13.50
C HIS A 402 -36.35 0.41 12.52
N VAL A 403 -35.25 -0.12 11.97
CA VAL A 403 -34.50 0.46 10.85
C VAL A 403 -34.70 -0.44 9.64
N CYS A 404 -35.20 0.11 8.54
CA CYS A 404 -35.44 -0.64 7.31
C CYS A 404 -34.34 -0.37 6.29
N VAL A 405 -33.75 -1.43 5.75
CA VAL A 405 -32.71 -1.37 4.73
C VAL A 405 -33.14 -2.09 3.46
N GLU A 406 -32.83 -1.47 2.33
CA GLU A 406 -33.22 -1.99 1.02
C GLU A 406 -32.22 -3.04 0.52
N VAL A 407 -32.72 -4.18 0.02
CA VAL A 407 -31.95 -5.28 -0.56
C VAL A 407 -32.52 -5.67 -1.93
N ALA A 408 -31.71 -6.30 -2.78
CA ALA A 408 -32.15 -6.67 -4.12
C ALA A 408 -33.13 -7.85 -4.16
N ASP A 409 -33.00 -8.80 -3.22
CA ASP A 409 -33.84 -9.98 -3.09
C ASP A 409 -33.90 -10.35 -1.60
N VAL A 410 -35.08 -10.22 -0.99
CA VAL A 410 -35.26 -10.49 0.44
C VAL A 410 -35.14 -11.99 0.74
N ALA A 411 -35.64 -12.85 -0.15
CA ALA A 411 -35.60 -14.30 0.04
C ALA A 411 -34.16 -14.82 0.03
N ALA A 412 -33.36 -14.38 -0.94
CA ALA A 412 -31.95 -14.72 -1.04
C ALA A 412 -31.17 -14.22 0.19
N LYS A 413 -31.46 -12.99 0.64
CA LYS A 413 -30.81 -12.40 1.82
C LYS A 413 -31.13 -13.19 3.10
N LEU A 414 -32.40 -13.57 3.31
CA LEU A 414 -32.78 -14.40 4.46
C LEU A 414 -32.06 -15.75 4.46
N ALA A 415 -31.96 -16.41 3.31
CA ALA A 415 -31.25 -17.68 3.18
C ALA A 415 -29.77 -17.53 3.56
N GLN A 416 -29.11 -16.46 3.10
CA GLN A 416 -27.72 -16.17 3.44
C GLN A 416 -27.54 -15.89 4.94
N LEU A 417 -28.38 -15.04 5.53
CA LEU A 417 -28.30 -14.71 6.96
C LEU A 417 -28.52 -15.96 7.83
N LYS A 418 -29.46 -16.83 7.44
CA LYS A 418 -29.69 -18.11 8.10
C LYS A 418 -28.45 -19.02 8.04
N GLN A 419 -27.77 -19.09 6.90
CA GLN A 419 -26.50 -19.85 6.79
C GLN A 419 -25.38 -19.29 7.67
N GLN A 420 -25.38 -17.98 7.90
CA GLN A 420 -24.43 -17.31 8.80
C GLN A 420 -24.81 -17.44 10.29
N GLY A 421 -25.88 -18.17 10.62
CA GLY A 421 -26.34 -18.36 11.99
C GLY A 421 -27.02 -17.13 12.60
N ILE A 422 -27.40 -16.15 11.78
CA ILE A 422 -28.14 -14.97 12.22
C ILE A 422 -29.56 -15.39 12.58
N ARG A 423 -30.02 -15.04 13.79
CA ARG A 423 -31.39 -15.30 14.22
C ARG A 423 -32.35 -14.35 13.49
N LEU A 424 -33.31 -14.94 12.78
CA LEU A 424 -34.35 -14.24 12.02
C LEU A 424 -35.67 -14.22 12.81
N ILE A 425 -36.53 -13.23 12.54
CA ILE A 425 -37.94 -13.27 12.95
C ILE A 425 -38.75 -13.96 11.84
N ASP A 426 -38.57 -13.50 10.61
CA ASP A 426 -39.23 -14.06 9.44
C ASP A 426 -38.29 -15.05 8.74
N GLU A 427 -38.73 -16.30 8.58
CA GLU A 427 -37.98 -17.31 7.80
C GLU A 427 -38.28 -17.24 6.30
N GLN A 428 -39.38 -16.57 5.92
CA GLN A 428 -39.78 -16.32 4.53
C GLN A 428 -40.25 -14.86 4.39
N PRO A 429 -40.07 -14.22 3.22
CA PRO A 429 -40.56 -12.86 3.01
C PRO A 429 -42.08 -12.77 3.11
N ARG A 430 -42.59 -11.61 3.55
CA ARG A 430 -44.02 -11.29 3.65
C ARG A 430 -44.34 -9.94 3.04
N ARG A 431 -45.62 -9.61 2.87
CA ARG A 431 -46.05 -8.30 2.35
C ARG A 431 -46.07 -7.23 3.45
N GLY A 432 -45.41 -6.11 3.18
CA GLY A 432 -45.33 -4.90 4.00
C GLY A 432 -46.31 -3.81 3.57
N ALA A 433 -46.24 -2.66 4.25
CA ALA A 433 -46.92 -1.44 3.82
C ALA A 433 -46.46 -1.01 2.41
N GLY A 434 -47.34 -0.38 1.64
CA GLY A 434 -47.07 -0.02 0.25
C GLY A 434 -46.90 -1.23 -0.69
N GLY A 435 -47.34 -2.43 -0.28
CA GLY A 435 -47.27 -3.66 -1.07
C GLY A 435 -45.87 -4.27 -1.24
N MET A 436 -44.88 -3.76 -0.51
CA MET A 436 -43.48 -4.18 -0.63
C MET A 436 -43.23 -5.58 -0.06
N ILE A 437 -42.20 -6.26 -0.54
CA ILE A 437 -41.74 -7.53 0.05
C ILE A 437 -40.75 -7.21 1.16
N VAL A 438 -41.04 -7.69 2.38
CA VAL A 438 -40.28 -7.39 3.59
C VAL A 438 -39.97 -8.61 4.45
N ALA A 439 -38.96 -8.50 5.32
CA ALA A 439 -38.67 -9.49 6.36
C ALA A 439 -37.91 -8.88 7.54
N PHE A 440 -38.11 -9.40 8.74
CA PHE A 440 -37.47 -8.89 9.96
C PHE A 440 -36.36 -9.81 10.52
N ILE A 441 -35.28 -9.18 10.97
CA ILE A 441 -34.17 -9.83 11.67
C ILE A 441 -34.35 -9.66 13.19
N HIS A 442 -34.08 -10.72 13.95
CA HIS A 442 -34.30 -10.70 15.40
C HIS A 442 -33.28 -9.76 16.09
N PRO A 443 -33.72 -8.84 17.00
CA PRO A 443 -32.85 -7.85 17.65
C PRO A 443 -31.62 -8.42 18.39
N ALA A 444 -31.71 -9.67 18.84
CA ALA A 444 -30.58 -10.38 19.46
C ALA A 444 -29.35 -10.51 18.55
N SER A 445 -29.53 -10.49 17.22
CA SER A 445 -28.45 -10.58 16.24
C SER A 445 -27.88 -9.22 15.84
N THR A 446 -28.53 -8.13 16.22
CA THR A 446 -28.33 -6.77 15.70
C THR A 446 -28.14 -5.76 16.85
N GLY A 447 -27.62 -6.21 17.99
CA GLY A 447 -27.31 -5.33 19.12
C GLY A 447 -28.53 -4.68 19.78
N GLY A 448 -29.71 -5.29 19.65
CA GLY A 448 -30.97 -4.79 20.22
C GLY A 448 -31.80 -3.89 19.29
N VAL A 449 -31.32 -3.64 18.06
CA VAL A 449 -32.05 -2.89 17.02
C VAL A 449 -32.89 -3.85 16.20
N LEU A 450 -34.18 -3.59 16.03
CA LEU A 450 -35.00 -4.34 15.08
C LEU A 450 -34.67 -3.88 13.65
N VAL A 451 -34.22 -4.81 12.80
CA VAL A 451 -33.85 -4.52 11.41
C VAL A 451 -34.88 -5.16 10.48
N GLU A 452 -35.42 -4.37 9.57
CA GLU A 452 -36.27 -4.81 8.47
C GLU A 452 -35.48 -4.78 7.17
N LEU A 453 -35.70 -5.80 6.33
CA LEU A 453 -35.24 -5.86 4.96
C LEU A 453 -36.42 -5.58 4.04
N VAL A 454 -36.24 -4.76 3.01
CA VAL A 454 -37.24 -4.52 1.98
C VAL A 454 -36.64 -4.72 0.59
N GLU A 455 -37.39 -5.34 -0.32
CA GLU A 455 -36.95 -5.57 -1.69
C GLU A 455 -37.06 -4.29 -2.54
N SER A 456 -36.06 -3.98 -3.38
CA SER A 456 -36.12 -2.85 -4.31
C SER A 456 -37.30 -3.00 -5.29
N SER A 457 -38.12 -1.96 -5.45
CA SER A 457 -39.13 -1.93 -6.51
C SER A 457 -38.47 -1.95 -7.90
N PRO A 458 -39.00 -2.67 -8.91
CA PRO A 458 -38.43 -2.75 -10.26
C PRO A 458 -38.48 -1.46 -11.09
N SER A 459 -38.81 -0.31 -10.50
CA SER A 459 -39.09 0.93 -11.22
C SER A 459 -38.61 2.14 -10.42
N GLU A 460 -37.31 2.41 -10.48
CA GLU A 460 -36.67 3.72 -10.27
C GLU A 460 -35.15 3.51 -10.43
N SER A 461 -34.71 3.51 -11.69
CA SER A 461 -33.30 3.52 -12.11
C SER A 461 -33.05 4.71 -13.00
#